data_AF-A0A822LGT9-F1
#
_entry.id   AF-A0A822LGT9-F1
#
_cell.length_a   1.000
_cell.length_b   1.000
_cell.length_c   1.000
_cell.angle_alpha   90.00
_cell.angle_beta   90.00
_cell.angle_gamma   90.00
#
_symmetry.space_group_name_H-M   'P 1'
#
loop_
_entity.id
_entity.type
_entity.pdbx_description
1 polymer ?
#
loop_
_entity_poly.entity_id
_entity_poly.type
_entity_poly.pdbx_seq_one_letter_code
_entity_poly.pdbx_strand_id
1 'polypeptide(L)'
;MPRKKEIFTIREAELIQWLSISHKRLDEIVSFFDADPNDDWDLVEGDDYQFVNKEKKLRNFSPKGAFKIASYIEKNEKRGIFYKFKEFFTKHDQKIRRSLARKLIFAELIDSGEIQVYQGVAMIHKQSLRRILETNGAKLNKTVNHLQQRTDKPLELGVDFYEDEKREFWFSESGIVMISKSMSETLTNKSRQEMCKTIAMEFPLAFKEIQENLDDDTKQKIEIEKAKKRAKTRDKNTCQVTGQKPDKDVQFNLAVHHLYSLQKYPHLATLDLNLVTIKEEIHQEFHGNLGGFHQPCTIEDFIEFLHVYYPEHHGNLALKLQKTKKKLEKLAK
;
A
#
# COMPACT_ATOMS: atom_id res chain seq x y z
N MET A 1 15.84 -18.15 5.52
CA MET A 1 15.57 -17.36 4.30
C MET A 1 16.89 -16.82 3.77
N PRO A 2 17.24 -17.05 2.49
CA PRO A 2 18.51 -16.59 1.95
C PRO A 2 18.49 -15.05 1.82
N ARG A 3 19.62 -14.42 2.11
CA ARG A 3 19.83 -12.97 2.20
C ARG A 3 19.36 -12.27 0.91
N LYS A 4 18.46 -11.27 1.02
CA LYS A 4 18.21 -10.29 -0.06
C LYS A 4 19.54 -9.65 -0.44
N LYS A 5 20.02 -9.97 -1.64
CA LYS A 5 21.38 -9.72 -2.11
C LYS A 5 21.34 -8.63 -3.17
N GLU A 6 21.36 -7.37 -2.73
CA GLU A 6 21.74 -6.19 -3.54
C GLU A 6 21.89 -4.95 -2.61
N ILE A 7 22.73 -5.06 -1.57
CA ILE A 7 22.81 -4.00 -0.53
C ILE A 7 23.65 -2.79 -1.03
N PHE A 8 24.72 -3.00 -1.81
CA PHE A 8 25.68 -1.94 -2.18
C PHE A 8 25.88 -1.84 -3.69
N THR A 9 24.93 -1.24 -4.39
CA THR A 9 24.89 -1.19 -5.87
C THR A 9 25.44 0.09 -6.47
N ILE A 10 25.73 1.12 -5.66
CA ILE A 10 26.17 2.43 -6.15
C ILE A 10 27.68 2.55 -5.95
N ARG A 11 28.46 2.64 -7.02
CA ARG A 11 29.91 2.83 -6.92
C ARG A 11 30.22 4.24 -6.46
N GLU A 12 31.32 4.43 -5.73
CA GLU A 12 31.76 5.77 -5.31
C GLU A 12 31.86 6.76 -6.47
N ALA A 13 32.45 6.37 -7.59
CA ALA A 13 32.57 7.22 -8.77
C ALA A 13 31.20 7.64 -9.34
N GLU A 14 30.22 6.73 -9.33
CA GLU A 14 28.85 7.01 -9.77
C GLU A 14 28.18 8.00 -8.79
N LEU A 15 28.33 7.79 -7.49
CA LEU A 15 27.77 8.69 -6.47
C LEU A 15 28.35 10.10 -6.57
N ILE A 16 29.66 10.22 -6.74
CA ILE A 16 30.37 11.49 -6.91
C ILE A 16 29.85 12.22 -8.16
N GLN A 17 29.67 11.49 -9.25
CA GLN A 17 29.12 12.04 -10.49
C GLN A 17 27.68 12.52 -10.28
N TRP A 18 26.83 11.71 -9.63
CA TRP A 18 25.44 12.07 -9.35
C TRP A 18 25.37 13.32 -8.49
N LEU A 19 26.15 13.38 -7.42
CA LEU A 19 26.14 14.53 -6.51
C LEU A 19 26.99 15.71 -7.03
N SER A 20 27.63 15.57 -8.19
CA SER A 20 28.54 16.57 -8.77
C SER A 20 29.54 17.15 -7.76
N ILE A 21 30.10 16.30 -6.91
CA ILE A 21 31.14 16.64 -5.91
C ILE A 21 32.51 16.10 -6.34
N SER A 22 33.57 16.38 -5.57
CA SER A 22 34.89 15.75 -5.76
C SER A 22 35.08 14.55 -4.83
N HIS A 23 36.02 13.65 -5.17
CA HIS A 23 36.42 12.55 -4.26
C HIS A 23 36.83 13.08 -2.87
N LYS A 24 37.66 14.13 -2.85
CA LYS A 24 38.08 14.78 -1.60
C LYS A 24 36.88 15.26 -0.79
N ARG A 25 35.87 15.84 -1.46
CA ARG A 25 34.67 16.32 -0.76
C ARG A 25 33.85 15.17 -0.18
N LEU A 26 33.72 14.07 -0.93
CA LEU A 26 33.06 12.88 -0.39
C LEU A 26 33.79 12.33 0.84
N ASP A 27 35.12 12.29 0.82
CA ASP A 27 35.93 11.88 1.98
C ASP A 27 35.73 12.80 3.19
N GLU A 28 35.66 14.12 2.98
CA GLU A 28 35.36 15.08 4.04
C GLU A 28 33.96 14.85 4.63
N ILE A 29 32.96 14.57 3.79
CA ILE A 29 31.60 14.29 4.25
C ILE A 29 31.57 13.00 5.07
N VAL A 30 32.15 11.90 4.57
CA VAL A 30 32.20 10.63 5.33
C VAL A 30 32.96 10.81 6.64
N SER A 31 34.08 11.54 6.63
CA SER A 31 34.84 11.83 7.85
C SER A 31 34.02 12.66 8.86
N PHE A 32 33.14 13.55 8.39
CA PHE A 32 32.21 14.27 9.25
C PHE A 32 31.22 13.32 9.93
N PHE A 33 30.63 12.38 9.19
CA PHE A 33 29.72 11.37 9.76
C PHE A 33 30.41 10.47 10.79
N ASP A 34 31.71 10.21 10.65
CA ASP A 34 32.49 9.39 11.58
C ASP A 34 33.01 10.18 12.80
N ALA A 35 32.97 11.52 12.77
CA ALA A 35 33.65 12.37 13.77
C ALA A 35 32.94 12.42 15.13
N ASP A 36 31.60 12.40 15.13
CA ASP A 36 30.80 12.38 16.36
C ASP A 36 29.71 11.30 16.27
N PRO A 37 29.83 10.18 17.01
CA PRO A 37 28.83 9.12 17.02
C PRO A 37 27.49 9.54 17.62
N ASN A 38 27.40 10.73 18.25
CA ASN A 38 26.18 11.30 18.78
C ASN A 38 25.60 12.44 17.93
N ASP A 39 26.16 12.72 16.75
CA ASP A 39 25.58 13.69 15.81
C ASP A 39 24.18 13.21 15.37
N ASP A 40 23.31 14.16 15.01
CA ASP A 40 22.03 13.86 14.39
C ASP A 40 22.18 13.29 12.96
N TRP A 41 23.38 13.33 12.38
CA TRP A 41 23.76 12.71 11.11
C TRP A 41 24.57 11.42 11.31
N ASP A 42 24.24 10.36 10.57
CA ASP A 42 24.88 9.04 10.69
C ASP A 42 25.22 8.41 9.32
N LEU A 43 26.30 7.64 9.27
CA LEU A 43 26.67 6.78 8.14
C LEU A 43 27.35 5.51 8.67
N VAL A 44 26.77 4.33 8.41
CA VAL A 44 27.14 3.08 9.06
C VAL A 44 27.80 2.10 8.07
N GLU A 45 29.05 1.70 8.32
CA GLU A 45 29.72 0.63 7.54
C GLU A 45 28.94 -0.70 7.67
N GLY A 46 28.69 -1.37 6.54
CA GLY A 46 27.92 -2.62 6.48
C GLY A 46 26.41 -2.42 6.30
N ASP A 47 25.91 -1.19 6.31
CA ASP A 47 24.52 -0.83 6.02
C ASP A 47 24.42 0.30 4.96
N ASP A 48 25.14 1.40 5.19
CA ASP A 48 25.15 2.57 4.31
C ASP A 48 26.23 2.48 3.23
N TYR A 49 27.39 1.95 3.59
CA TYR A 49 28.49 1.71 2.65
C TYR A 49 29.32 0.49 3.05
N GLN A 50 30.12 0.00 2.12
CA GLN A 50 31.15 -1.00 2.38
C GLN A 50 32.44 -0.61 1.65
N PHE A 51 33.58 -0.94 2.25
CA PHE A 51 34.86 -0.79 1.57
C PHE A 51 35.04 -1.89 0.52
N VAL A 52 35.27 -1.48 -0.72
CA VAL A 52 35.77 -2.35 -1.79
C VAL A 52 37.28 -2.53 -1.63
N ASN A 53 37.97 -1.48 -1.19
CA ASN A 53 39.39 -1.53 -0.83
C ASN A 53 39.65 -0.56 0.33
N LYS A 54 40.02 -1.10 1.50
CA LYS A 54 40.26 -0.30 2.71
C LYS A 54 41.51 0.57 2.61
N GLU A 55 42.58 0.09 1.97
CA GLU A 55 43.83 0.85 1.79
C GLU A 55 43.62 2.09 0.93
N LYS A 56 42.85 1.95 -0.16
CA LYS A 56 42.50 3.04 -1.08
C LYS A 56 41.28 3.85 -0.64
N LYS A 57 40.68 3.50 0.49
CA LYS A 57 39.39 4.04 0.98
C LYS A 57 38.26 4.03 -0.05
N LEU A 58 38.30 3.09 -0.99
CA LEU A 58 37.31 2.98 -2.07
C LEU A 58 36.05 2.28 -1.55
N ARG A 59 34.88 2.90 -1.72
CA ARG A 59 33.60 2.41 -1.18
C ARG A 59 32.57 2.09 -2.27
N ASN A 60 31.65 1.20 -1.94
CA ASN A 60 30.36 1.10 -2.59
C ASN A 60 29.28 1.48 -1.58
N PHE A 61 28.24 2.15 -2.05
CA PHE A 61 27.16 2.68 -1.25
C PHE A 61 25.87 1.91 -1.50
N SER A 62 25.07 1.76 -0.45
CA SER A 62 23.67 1.36 -0.57
C SER A 62 22.82 2.55 -1.04
N PRO A 63 21.62 2.31 -1.61
CA PRO A 63 20.70 3.40 -1.92
C PRO A 63 20.42 4.29 -0.70
N LYS A 64 20.37 3.67 0.49
CA LYS A 64 20.25 4.35 1.77
C LYS A 64 21.46 5.23 2.07
N GLY A 65 22.69 4.70 2.04
CA GLY A 65 23.89 5.49 2.33
C GLY A 65 24.08 6.65 1.35
N ALA A 66 23.82 6.40 0.07
CA ALA A 66 23.80 7.45 -0.96
C ALA A 66 22.77 8.55 -0.65
N PHE A 67 21.58 8.18 -0.13
CA PHE A 67 20.54 9.13 0.24
C PHE A 67 20.94 10.00 1.43
N LYS A 68 21.61 9.42 2.45
CA LYS A 68 22.08 10.17 3.63
C LYS A 68 23.09 11.24 3.22
N ILE A 69 24.06 10.88 2.37
CA ILE A 69 25.05 11.81 1.82
C ILE A 69 24.37 12.92 1.01
N ALA A 70 23.45 12.57 0.10
CA ALA A 70 22.69 13.55 -0.68
C ALA A 70 21.90 14.53 0.21
N SER A 71 21.30 14.02 1.29
CA SER A 71 20.53 14.83 2.24
C SER A 71 21.41 15.76 3.06
N TYR A 72 22.60 15.31 3.45
CA TYR A 72 23.58 16.12 4.18
C TYR A 72 24.03 17.31 3.35
N ILE A 73 24.41 17.07 2.09
CA ILE A 73 24.83 18.13 1.16
C ILE A 73 23.73 19.18 1.02
N GLU A 74 22.50 18.76 0.76
CA GLU A 74 21.41 19.71 0.54
C GLU A 74 21.11 20.59 1.76
N LYS A 75 21.20 20.01 2.98
CA LYS A 75 20.92 20.74 4.23
C LYS A 75 22.06 21.65 4.65
N ASN A 76 23.31 21.20 4.54
CA ASN A 76 24.46 21.87 5.16
C ASN A 76 25.24 22.75 4.19
N GLU A 77 25.22 22.46 2.89
CA GLU A 77 26.04 23.19 1.92
C GLU A 77 25.32 24.41 1.30
N LYS A 78 24.08 24.68 1.72
CA LYS A 78 23.35 25.91 1.37
C LYS A 78 23.80 27.09 2.24
N ARG A 79 24.91 27.77 1.87
CA ARG A 79 25.06 29.25 2.03
C ARG A 79 26.36 29.89 1.52
N GLY A 80 27.39 29.15 1.11
CA GLY A 80 28.71 29.75 0.88
C GLY A 80 29.10 30.09 -0.57
N ILE A 81 29.11 29.13 -1.50
CA ILE A 81 30.07 29.21 -2.63
C ILE A 81 29.45 29.10 -4.04
N PHE A 82 28.26 28.51 -4.23
CA PHE A 82 27.73 28.24 -5.59
C PHE A 82 26.32 28.78 -5.87
N TYR A 83 26.17 30.11 -5.83
CA TYR A 83 24.88 30.77 -6.11
C TYR A 83 24.36 30.55 -7.55
N LYS A 84 25.24 30.28 -8.53
CA LYS A 84 24.85 30.06 -9.94
C LYS A 84 24.38 28.63 -10.27
N PHE A 85 24.76 27.64 -9.47
CA PHE A 85 24.32 26.24 -9.67
C PHE A 85 23.13 25.86 -8.79
N LYS A 86 22.65 26.78 -7.95
CA LYS A 86 21.65 26.55 -6.91
C LYS A 86 20.38 25.88 -7.42
N GLU A 87 19.79 26.32 -8.53
CA GLU A 87 18.55 25.70 -9.04
C GLU A 87 18.78 24.36 -9.74
N PHE A 88 19.87 24.24 -10.51
CA PHE A 88 20.19 22.99 -11.20
C PHE A 88 20.54 21.89 -10.20
N PHE A 89 21.42 22.20 -9.24
CA PHE A 89 21.88 21.28 -8.21
C PHE A 89 20.75 20.90 -7.25
N THR A 90 19.96 21.84 -6.73
CA THR A 90 18.84 21.49 -5.84
C THR A 90 17.75 20.66 -6.52
N LYS A 91 17.41 20.95 -7.79
CA LYS A 91 16.48 20.11 -8.55
C LYS A 91 17.09 18.75 -8.90
N HIS A 92 18.40 18.69 -9.15
CA HIS A 92 19.14 17.46 -9.44
C HIS A 92 19.25 16.57 -8.19
N ASP A 93 19.67 17.12 -7.06
CA ASP A 93 19.74 16.44 -5.76
C ASP A 93 18.37 15.95 -5.33
N GLN A 94 17.34 16.77 -5.49
CA GLN A 94 15.97 16.35 -5.19
C GLN A 94 15.55 15.18 -6.08
N LYS A 95 15.89 15.19 -7.38
CA LYS A 95 15.63 14.05 -8.28
C LYS A 95 16.40 12.80 -7.85
N ILE A 96 17.65 12.94 -7.42
CA ILE A 96 18.47 11.81 -6.93
C ILE A 96 17.86 11.24 -5.65
N ARG A 97 17.55 12.07 -4.64
CA ARG A 97 16.92 11.62 -3.39
C ARG A 97 15.60 10.91 -3.64
N ARG A 98 14.77 11.43 -4.54
CA ARG A 98 13.52 10.78 -4.95
C ARG A 98 13.77 9.42 -5.62
N SER A 99 14.73 9.37 -6.55
CA SER A 99 15.13 8.11 -7.22
C SER A 99 15.63 7.06 -6.22
N LEU A 100 16.44 7.46 -5.24
CA LEU A 100 16.93 6.58 -4.18
C LEU A 100 15.82 6.09 -3.26
N ALA A 101 14.92 6.97 -2.81
CA ALA A 101 13.76 6.60 -2.01
C ALA A 101 12.85 5.63 -2.77
N ARG A 102 12.62 5.88 -4.06
CA ARG A 102 11.88 5.00 -4.94
C ARG A 102 12.53 3.63 -5.05
N LYS A 103 13.85 3.55 -5.30
CA LYS A 103 14.59 2.27 -5.31
C LYS A 103 14.42 1.47 -4.01
N LEU A 104 14.43 2.13 -2.85
CA LEU A 104 14.20 1.48 -1.56
C LEU A 104 12.79 0.89 -1.46
N ILE A 105 11.76 1.64 -1.87
CA ILE A 105 10.37 1.17 -1.89
C ILE A 105 10.22 -0.06 -2.81
N PHE A 106 10.77 0.01 -4.02
CA PHE A 106 10.74 -1.10 -4.98
C PHE A 106 11.47 -2.34 -4.46
N ALA A 107 12.70 -2.19 -3.95
CA ALA A 107 13.46 -3.32 -3.42
C ALA A 107 12.74 -4.04 -2.26
N GLU A 108 11.92 -3.31 -1.52
CA GLU A 108 11.10 -3.89 -0.47
C GLU A 108 9.85 -4.59 -1.00
N LEU A 109 9.10 -3.94 -1.90
CA LEU A 109 7.73 -4.32 -2.26
C LEU A 109 7.58 -5.10 -3.57
N ILE A 110 8.65 -5.34 -4.32
CA ILE A 110 8.59 -6.14 -5.57
C ILE A 110 8.17 -7.60 -5.30
N ASP A 111 8.41 -8.13 -4.09
CA ASP A 111 7.98 -9.47 -3.72
C ASP A 111 6.49 -9.46 -3.29
N SER A 112 5.63 -10.19 -4.03
CA SER A 112 4.16 -10.16 -3.87
C SER A 112 3.65 -10.62 -2.49
N GLY A 113 4.46 -11.33 -1.71
CA GLY A 113 4.11 -11.79 -0.35
C GLY A 113 3.95 -10.69 0.69
N GLU A 114 4.33 -9.44 0.37
CA GLU A 114 4.30 -8.30 1.28
C GLU A 114 3.12 -7.35 1.03
N ILE A 115 2.26 -7.69 0.04
CA ILE A 115 1.07 -6.92 -0.35
C ILE A 115 -0.15 -7.82 -0.29
N GLN A 116 -1.20 -7.38 0.42
CA GLN A 116 -2.48 -8.07 0.41
C GLN A 116 -3.64 -7.12 0.09
N VAL A 117 -4.78 -7.67 -0.32
CA VAL A 117 -5.96 -6.87 -0.67
C VAL A 117 -6.95 -6.91 0.48
N TYR A 118 -7.30 -5.73 1.00
CA TYR A 118 -8.34 -5.55 2.00
C TYR A 118 -9.36 -4.54 1.50
N GLN A 119 -10.63 -4.95 1.39
CA GLN A 119 -11.72 -4.10 0.92
C GLN A 119 -11.40 -3.36 -0.40
N GLY A 120 -10.66 -4.00 -1.30
CA GLY A 120 -10.27 -3.45 -2.60
C GLY A 120 -9.12 -2.45 -2.56
N VAL A 121 -8.43 -2.36 -1.43
CA VAL A 121 -7.22 -1.56 -1.25
C VAL A 121 -6.04 -2.51 -1.08
N ALA A 122 -4.95 -2.27 -1.82
CA ALA A 122 -3.70 -2.96 -1.60
C ALA A 122 -3.03 -2.42 -0.32
N MET A 123 -2.66 -3.33 0.56
CA MET A 123 -2.18 -3.07 1.91
C MET A 123 -0.80 -3.69 2.08
N ILE A 124 0.10 -2.97 2.72
CA ILE A 124 1.49 -3.36 2.94
C ILE A 124 1.67 -3.90 4.34
N HIS A 125 2.40 -5.00 4.46
CA HIS A 125 2.70 -5.60 5.75
C HIS A 125 3.55 -4.66 6.63
N LYS A 126 3.30 -4.68 7.94
CA LYS A 126 4.06 -3.91 8.94
C LYS A 126 5.57 -4.09 8.81
N GLN A 127 6.04 -5.29 8.50
CA GLN A 127 7.47 -5.56 8.41
C GLN A 127 8.12 -4.85 7.23
N SER A 128 7.46 -4.83 6.06
CA SER A 128 7.89 -4.03 4.91
C SER A 128 7.88 -2.54 5.22
N LEU A 129 6.83 -2.03 5.87
CA LEU A 129 6.79 -0.64 6.31
C LEU A 129 7.96 -0.28 7.25
N ARG A 130 8.30 -1.19 8.18
CA ARG A 130 9.46 -1.02 9.07
C ARG A 130 10.77 -0.94 8.30
N ARG A 131 10.94 -1.75 7.26
CA ARG A 131 12.17 -1.76 6.44
C ARG A 131 12.26 -0.49 5.59
N ILE A 132 11.18 -0.09 4.93
CA ILE A 132 11.11 1.16 4.13
C ILE A 132 11.42 2.38 4.98
N LEU A 133 10.82 2.48 6.18
CA LEU A 133 11.05 3.60 7.09
C LEU A 133 12.27 3.43 7.99
N GLU A 134 12.99 2.31 7.84
CA GLU A 134 14.14 1.90 8.64
C GLU A 134 13.91 1.92 10.15
N THR A 135 12.70 1.66 10.59
CA THR A 135 12.30 1.82 11.99
C THR A 135 12.15 0.48 12.72
N ASN A 136 12.25 0.52 14.05
CA ASN A 136 11.93 -0.64 14.88
C ASN A 136 10.43 -0.68 15.22
N GLY A 137 9.96 -1.85 15.66
CA GLY A 137 8.55 -2.07 15.95
C GLY A 137 8.01 -1.16 17.06
N ALA A 138 8.82 -0.90 18.11
CA ALA A 138 8.42 -0.05 19.23
C ALA A 138 8.17 1.40 18.78
N LYS A 139 9.08 1.97 17.98
CA LYS A 139 8.95 3.32 17.45
C LYS A 139 7.81 3.43 16.44
N LEU A 140 7.64 2.45 15.55
CA LEU A 140 6.49 2.42 14.63
C LEU A 140 5.16 2.39 15.39
N ASN A 141 5.02 1.49 16.37
CA ASN A 141 3.81 1.39 17.19
C ASN A 141 3.53 2.70 17.93
N LYS A 142 4.57 3.35 18.48
CA LYS A 142 4.41 4.64 19.14
C LYS A 142 3.88 5.71 18.18
N THR A 143 4.40 5.77 16.95
CA THR A 143 3.92 6.69 15.91
C THR A 143 2.46 6.39 15.53
N VAL A 144 2.12 5.11 15.32
CA VAL A 144 0.76 4.67 14.99
C VAL A 144 -0.22 5.07 16.09
N ASN A 145 0.09 4.75 17.34
CA ASN A 145 -0.75 5.10 18.49
C ASN A 145 -0.92 6.63 18.62
N HIS A 146 0.14 7.40 18.41
CA HIS A 146 0.06 8.85 18.41
C HIS A 146 -0.86 9.38 17.31
N LEU A 147 -0.75 8.83 16.09
CA LEU A 147 -1.58 9.25 14.96
C LEU A 147 -3.05 8.86 15.15
N GLN A 148 -3.34 7.69 15.73
CA GLN A 148 -4.72 7.29 16.06
C GLN A 148 -5.40 8.23 17.06
N GLN A 149 -4.62 8.90 17.92
CA GLN A 149 -5.12 9.81 18.96
C GLN A 149 -5.29 11.26 18.47
N ARG A 150 -4.99 11.57 17.21
CA ARG A 150 -5.16 12.93 16.66
C ARG A 150 -6.64 13.26 16.44
N THR A 151 -7.00 14.53 16.64
CA THR A 151 -8.39 15.00 16.52
C THR A 151 -8.75 15.48 15.11
N ASP A 152 -7.77 15.91 14.31
CA ASP A 152 -7.99 16.50 12.99
C ASP A 152 -7.98 15.45 11.86
N LYS A 153 -6.99 14.55 11.90
CA LYS A 153 -6.74 13.50 10.91
C LYS A 153 -6.16 12.27 11.61
N PRO A 154 -6.98 11.52 12.36
CA PRO A 154 -6.53 10.29 12.97
C PRO A 154 -6.13 9.26 11.90
N LEU A 155 -5.22 8.36 12.26
CA LEU A 155 -4.99 7.15 11.46
C LEU A 155 -6.15 6.18 11.71
N GLU A 156 -6.99 5.93 10.70
CA GLU A 156 -8.28 5.26 10.87
C GLU A 156 -8.22 3.74 10.57
N LEU A 157 -8.81 2.95 11.46
CA LEU A 157 -8.95 1.49 11.28
C LEU A 157 -9.91 1.19 10.12
N GLY A 158 -9.49 0.30 9.23
CA GLY A 158 -10.25 -0.08 8.03
C GLY A 158 -10.08 0.89 6.85
N VAL A 159 -9.38 2.02 7.05
CA VAL A 159 -9.08 3.00 6.00
C VAL A 159 -7.56 3.10 5.78
N ASP A 160 -6.83 3.43 6.84
CA ASP A 160 -5.38 3.65 6.78
C ASP A 160 -4.58 2.41 7.18
N PHE A 161 -5.17 1.56 8.02
CA PHE A 161 -4.57 0.32 8.45
C PHE A 161 -5.64 -0.69 8.88
N TYR A 162 -5.27 -1.96 8.98
CA TYR A 162 -6.08 -2.97 9.65
C TYR A 162 -5.22 -4.06 10.31
N GLU A 163 -5.86 -4.84 11.16
CA GLU A 163 -5.29 -6.03 11.81
C GLU A 163 -5.96 -7.27 11.22
N ASP A 164 -5.17 -8.24 10.74
CA ASP A 164 -5.68 -9.48 10.19
C ASP A 164 -5.99 -10.53 11.28
N GLU A 165 -6.50 -11.70 10.88
CA GLU A 165 -6.85 -12.79 11.79
C GLU A 165 -5.65 -13.33 12.60
N LYS A 166 -4.42 -13.10 12.12
CA LYS A 166 -3.18 -13.50 12.78
C LYS A 166 -2.62 -12.40 13.69
N ARG A 167 -3.36 -11.29 13.86
CA ARG A 167 -2.94 -10.10 14.61
C ARG A 167 -1.75 -9.36 13.98
N GLU A 168 -1.55 -9.53 12.68
CA GLU A 168 -0.56 -8.77 11.94
C GLU A 168 -1.18 -7.47 11.42
N PHE A 169 -0.37 -6.41 11.39
CA PHE A 169 -0.82 -5.09 10.96
C PHE A 169 -0.46 -4.83 9.51
N TRP A 170 -1.39 -4.21 8.81
CA TRP A 170 -1.29 -3.91 7.40
C TRP A 170 -1.73 -2.48 7.13
N PHE A 171 -1.03 -1.79 6.24
CA PHE A 171 -1.17 -0.35 6.05
C PHE A 171 -1.49 -0.01 4.60
N SER A 172 -2.45 0.88 4.38
CA SER A 172 -2.74 1.40 3.06
C SER A 172 -1.70 2.45 2.64
N GLU A 173 -1.75 2.88 1.38
CA GLU A 173 -0.94 3.99 0.89
C GLU A 173 -1.09 5.25 1.78
N SER A 174 -2.32 5.62 2.13
CA SER A 174 -2.59 6.81 2.96
C SER A 174 -2.00 6.65 4.36
N GLY A 175 -2.15 5.47 4.97
CA GLY A 175 -1.57 5.19 6.28
C GLY A 175 -0.04 5.29 6.29
N ILE A 176 0.62 4.75 5.26
CA ILE A 176 2.07 4.85 5.11
C ILE A 176 2.51 6.30 4.95
N VAL A 177 1.82 7.08 4.11
CA VAL A 177 2.13 8.51 3.91
C VAL A 177 1.97 9.29 5.22
N MET A 178 0.92 9.04 6.00
CA MET A 178 0.70 9.70 7.29
C MET A 178 1.81 9.36 8.30
N ILE A 179 2.15 8.07 8.42
CA ILE A 179 3.24 7.60 9.30
C ILE A 179 4.57 8.23 8.87
N SER A 180 4.88 8.21 7.58
CA SER A 180 6.11 8.78 7.02
C SER A 180 6.23 10.28 7.32
N LYS A 181 5.15 11.05 7.14
CA LYS A 181 5.12 12.48 7.49
C LYS A 181 5.36 12.70 8.97
N SER A 182 4.64 11.99 9.84
CA SER A 182 4.81 12.11 11.29
C SER A 182 6.22 11.76 11.74
N MET A 183 6.83 10.73 11.16
CA MET A 183 8.23 10.38 11.46
C MET A 183 9.21 11.43 10.96
N SER A 184 8.94 12.07 9.81
CA SER A 184 9.80 13.15 9.31
C SER A 184 9.84 14.38 10.22
N GLU A 185 8.79 14.60 11.01
CA GLU A 185 8.65 15.73 11.93
C GLU A 185 9.19 15.42 13.34
N THR A 186 9.08 14.17 13.78
CA THR A 186 9.33 13.77 15.18
C THR A 186 10.68 13.11 15.43
N LEU A 187 11.36 12.60 14.40
CA LEU A 187 12.66 11.96 14.57
C LEU A 187 13.74 12.99 14.92
N THR A 188 14.74 12.61 15.72
CA THR A 188 15.89 13.47 16.03
C THR A 188 16.92 13.45 14.90
N ASN A 189 17.30 12.25 14.46
CA ASN A 189 18.27 12.04 13.38
C ASN A 189 17.81 12.69 12.05
N LYS A 190 18.63 13.59 11.51
CA LYS A 190 18.32 14.42 10.33
C LYS A 190 18.27 13.63 9.03
N SER A 191 19.15 12.64 8.86
CA SER A 191 19.12 11.72 7.71
C SER A 191 17.76 11.04 7.61
N ARG A 192 17.27 10.55 8.75
CA ARG A 192 16.01 9.83 8.87
C ARG A 192 14.79 10.72 8.72
N GLN A 193 14.84 11.96 9.21
CA GLN A 193 13.80 12.95 8.92
C GLN A 193 13.63 13.15 7.40
N GLU A 194 14.74 13.39 6.68
CA GLU A 194 14.69 13.61 5.23
C GLU A 194 14.25 12.37 4.44
N MET A 195 14.67 11.19 4.88
CA MET A 195 14.25 9.92 4.28
C MET A 195 12.74 9.75 4.40
N CYS A 196 12.18 9.87 5.61
CA CYS A 196 10.75 9.73 5.83
C CYS A 196 9.95 10.79 5.07
N LYS A 197 10.48 12.02 4.97
CA LYS A 197 9.87 13.10 4.18
C LYS A 197 9.82 12.76 2.69
N THR A 198 10.91 12.23 2.15
CA THR A 198 10.99 11.87 0.71
C THR A 198 10.14 10.65 0.40
N ILE A 199 10.14 9.65 1.29
CA ILE A 199 9.23 8.48 1.19
C ILE A 199 7.77 8.95 1.18
N ALA A 200 7.36 9.86 2.07
CA ALA A 200 5.99 10.37 2.07
C ALA A 200 5.57 11.02 0.74
N MET A 201 6.53 11.57 -0.01
CA MET A 201 6.28 12.19 -1.32
C MET A 201 6.27 11.17 -2.46
N GLU A 202 7.19 10.20 -2.44
CA GLU A 202 7.42 9.28 -3.55
C GLU A 202 6.62 7.97 -3.42
N PHE A 203 6.16 7.61 -2.22
CA PHE A 203 5.43 6.37 -1.98
C PHE A 203 4.18 6.22 -2.86
N PRO A 204 3.29 7.23 -3.01
CA PRO A 204 2.13 7.10 -3.90
C PRO A 204 2.50 6.78 -5.36
N LEU A 205 3.55 7.42 -5.88
CA LEU A 205 3.99 7.22 -7.25
C LEU A 205 4.62 5.84 -7.45
N ALA A 206 5.53 5.46 -6.54
CA ALA A 206 6.18 4.15 -6.57
C ALA A 206 5.16 3.01 -6.36
N PHE A 207 4.23 3.18 -5.43
CA PHE A 207 3.24 2.17 -5.11
C PHE A 207 2.23 1.97 -6.23
N LYS A 208 1.82 3.04 -6.91
CA LYS A 208 1.00 2.92 -8.12
C LYS A 208 1.66 2.05 -9.20
N GLU A 209 2.94 2.28 -9.46
CA GLU A 209 3.69 1.48 -10.44
C GLU A 209 3.84 0.01 -9.99
N ILE A 210 4.03 -0.23 -8.69
CA ILE A 210 4.02 -1.58 -8.14
C ILE A 210 2.65 -2.23 -8.36
N GLN A 211 1.56 -1.50 -8.09
CA GLN A 211 0.20 -1.99 -8.31
C GLN A 211 -0.09 -2.37 -9.77
N GLU A 212 0.44 -1.60 -10.72
CA GLU A 212 0.35 -1.89 -12.15
C GLU A 212 1.08 -3.19 -12.54
N ASN A 213 2.06 -3.62 -11.74
CA ASN A 213 2.86 -4.83 -11.95
C ASN A 213 2.51 -5.97 -10.98
N LEU A 214 1.47 -5.84 -10.16
CA LEU A 214 0.95 -6.95 -9.36
C LEU A 214 0.51 -8.12 -10.26
N ASP A 215 0.52 -9.32 -9.69
CA ASP A 215 0.00 -10.51 -10.35
C ASP A 215 -1.50 -10.35 -10.65
N ASP A 216 -1.96 -11.09 -11.67
CA ASP A 216 -3.33 -10.97 -12.17
C ASP A 216 -4.37 -11.36 -11.12
N ASP A 217 -4.07 -12.30 -10.22
CA ASP A 217 -4.97 -12.70 -9.13
C ASP A 217 -5.18 -11.55 -8.13
N THR A 218 -4.10 -10.88 -7.74
CA THR A 218 -4.15 -9.72 -6.83
C THR A 218 -4.90 -8.56 -7.48
N LYS A 219 -4.63 -8.27 -8.76
CA LYS A 219 -5.38 -7.25 -9.53
C LYS A 219 -6.87 -7.59 -9.61
N GLN A 220 -7.20 -8.86 -9.87
CA GLN A 220 -8.58 -9.31 -9.95
C GLN A 220 -9.31 -9.13 -8.61
N LYS A 221 -8.68 -9.49 -7.47
CA LYS A 221 -9.25 -9.26 -6.13
C LYS A 221 -9.56 -7.78 -5.89
N ILE A 222 -8.65 -6.88 -6.27
CA ILE A 222 -8.86 -5.42 -6.16
C ILE A 222 -10.10 -5.00 -6.96
N GLU A 223 -10.19 -5.43 -8.22
CA GLU A 223 -11.31 -5.04 -9.09
C GLU A 223 -12.66 -5.63 -8.65
N ILE A 224 -12.67 -6.85 -8.09
CA ILE A 224 -13.86 -7.47 -7.52
C ILE A 224 -14.38 -6.63 -6.34
N GLU A 225 -13.51 -6.26 -5.40
CA GLU A 225 -13.93 -5.46 -4.24
C GLU A 225 -14.37 -4.05 -4.64
N LYS A 226 -13.71 -3.43 -5.62
CA LYS A 226 -14.20 -2.18 -6.23
C LYS A 226 -15.59 -2.37 -6.84
N ALA A 227 -15.84 -3.46 -7.55
CA ALA A 227 -17.15 -3.77 -8.12
C ALA A 227 -18.21 -3.97 -7.02
N LYS A 228 -17.88 -4.65 -5.92
CA LYS A 228 -18.77 -4.77 -4.76
C LYS A 228 -19.11 -3.40 -4.16
N LYS A 229 -18.12 -2.51 -4.00
CA LYS A 229 -18.35 -1.13 -3.52
C LYS A 229 -19.27 -0.34 -4.46
N ARG A 230 -19.07 -0.47 -5.78
CA ARG A 230 -19.96 0.13 -6.79
C ARG A 230 -21.38 -0.43 -6.69
N ALA A 231 -21.54 -1.75 -6.51
CA ALA A 231 -22.85 -2.38 -6.34
C ALA A 231 -23.58 -1.84 -5.09
N LYS A 232 -22.91 -1.76 -3.93
CA LYS A 232 -23.50 -1.17 -2.71
C LYS A 232 -23.91 0.30 -2.94
N THR A 233 -23.08 1.06 -3.65
CA THR A 233 -23.36 2.47 -3.99
C THR A 233 -24.57 2.61 -4.92
N ARG A 234 -24.60 1.83 -6.02
CA ARG A 234 -25.73 1.75 -6.97
C ARG A 234 -27.03 1.42 -6.25
N ASP A 235 -26.97 0.47 -5.31
CA ASP A 235 -28.09 -0.02 -4.54
C ASP A 235 -28.39 0.88 -3.31
N LYS A 236 -27.74 2.04 -3.19
CA LYS A 236 -27.92 3.04 -2.12
C LYS A 236 -27.78 2.45 -0.71
N ASN A 237 -26.89 1.46 -0.54
CA ASN A 237 -26.74 0.67 0.68
C ASN A 237 -28.09 0.08 1.15
N THR A 238 -28.88 -0.47 0.23
CA THR A 238 -30.19 -1.05 0.52
C THR A 238 -30.20 -2.51 0.07
N CYS A 239 -30.70 -3.41 0.92
CA CYS A 239 -30.92 -4.80 0.56
C CYS A 239 -31.93 -4.86 -0.59
N GLN A 240 -31.54 -5.47 -1.71
CA GLN A 240 -32.38 -5.56 -2.90
C GLN A 240 -33.53 -6.56 -2.77
N VAL A 241 -33.46 -7.49 -1.80
CA VAL A 241 -34.53 -8.44 -1.49
C VAL A 241 -35.59 -7.77 -0.62
N THR A 242 -35.20 -7.26 0.55
CA THR A 242 -36.18 -6.76 1.54
C THR A 242 -36.51 -5.27 1.38
N GLY A 243 -35.72 -4.51 0.61
CA GLY A 243 -35.82 -3.06 0.53
C GLY A 243 -35.32 -2.33 1.78
N GLN A 244 -34.81 -3.05 2.78
CA GLN A 244 -34.34 -2.47 4.03
C GLN A 244 -32.91 -1.92 3.89
N LYS A 245 -32.64 -0.83 4.59
CA LYS A 245 -31.33 -0.17 4.68
C LYS A 245 -30.90 -0.12 6.14
N PRO A 246 -29.64 -0.44 6.48
CA PRO A 246 -29.17 -0.29 7.84
C PRO A 246 -29.11 1.19 8.22
N ASP A 247 -29.61 1.51 9.40
CA ASP A 247 -29.60 2.85 9.99
C ASP A 247 -29.29 2.78 11.49
N LYS A 248 -29.57 3.87 12.23
CA LYS A 248 -29.27 3.94 13.67
C LYS A 248 -30.15 3.00 14.50
N ASP A 249 -31.38 2.75 14.05
CA ASP A 249 -32.40 2.02 14.80
C ASP A 249 -32.44 0.54 14.37
N VAL A 250 -32.09 0.25 13.12
CA VAL A 250 -32.05 -1.10 12.56
C VAL A 250 -30.65 -1.40 12.02
N GLN A 251 -29.83 -2.06 12.84
CA GLN A 251 -28.46 -2.42 12.49
C GLN A 251 -28.37 -3.82 11.90
N PHE A 252 -27.85 -3.92 10.67
CA PHE A 252 -27.45 -5.18 10.05
C PHE A 252 -26.37 -4.95 9.00
N ASN A 253 -25.66 -6.02 8.63
CA ASN A 253 -24.61 -5.97 7.61
C ASN A 253 -25.17 -6.22 6.21
N LEU A 254 -24.60 -5.53 5.23
CA LEU A 254 -24.87 -5.75 3.80
C LEU A 254 -23.74 -6.54 3.16
N ALA A 255 -24.11 -7.64 2.51
CA ALA A 255 -23.28 -8.41 1.61
C ALA A 255 -23.49 -7.97 0.16
N VAL A 256 -22.52 -8.28 -0.71
CA VAL A 256 -22.73 -8.28 -2.16
C VAL A 256 -22.59 -9.72 -2.63
N HIS A 257 -23.68 -10.26 -3.16
CA HIS A 257 -23.73 -11.62 -3.67
C HIS A 257 -23.45 -11.64 -5.17
N HIS A 258 -22.63 -12.61 -5.60
CA HIS A 258 -22.37 -12.91 -7.01
C HIS A 258 -23.42 -13.88 -7.54
N LEU A 259 -24.27 -13.42 -8.46
CA LEU A 259 -25.37 -14.23 -9.03
C LEU A 259 -24.83 -15.47 -9.76
N TYR A 260 -23.77 -15.33 -10.54
CA TYR A 260 -22.91 -16.42 -10.98
C TYR A 260 -21.64 -16.42 -10.12
N SER A 261 -21.34 -17.58 -9.52
CA SER A 261 -20.25 -17.69 -8.55
C SER A 261 -18.89 -17.29 -9.09
N LEU A 262 -18.11 -16.59 -8.25
CA LEU A 262 -16.72 -16.21 -8.54
C LEU A 262 -15.85 -17.42 -8.89
N GLN A 263 -16.02 -18.54 -8.19
CA GLN A 263 -15.20 -19.74 -8.35
C GLN A 263 -15.34 -20.37 -9.74
N LYS A 264 -16.56 -20.41 -10.28
CA LYS A 264 -16.85 -21.03 -11.58
C LYS A 264 -16.84 -20.02 -12.74
N TYR A 265 -17.17 -18.75 -12.47
CA TYR A 265 -17.29 -17.70 -13.47
C TYR A 265 -16.48 -16.45 -13.09
N PRO A 266 -15.14 -16.55 -12.95
CA PRO A 266 -14.28 -15.45 -12.51
C PRO A 266 -14.30 -14.25 -13.46
N HIS A 267 -14.56 -14.47 -14.75
CA HIS A 267 -14.70 -13.42 -15.77
C HIS A 267 -15.96 -12.56 -15.59
N LEU A 268 -16.96 -13.03 -14.84
CA LEU A 268 -18.18 -12.27 -14.55
C LEU A 268 -18.09 -11.52 -13.21
N ALA A 269 -17.04 -11.72 -12.42
CA ALA A 269 -16.99 -11.30 -11.02
C ALA A 269 -16.97 -9.78 -10.80
N THR A 270 -16.54 -9.02 -11.81
CA THR A 270 -16.48 -7.54 -11.78
C THR A 270 -17.65 -6.87 -12.49
N LEU A 271 -18.51 -7.66 -13.17
CA LEU A 271 -19.66 -7.13 -13.88
C LEU A 271 -20.74 -6.71 -12.88
N ASP A 272 -21.11 -5.44 -12.90
CA ASP A 272 -22.15 -4.91 -12.00
C ASP A 272 -23.48 -5.68 -12.12
N LEU A 273 -23.80 -6.19 -13.31
CA LEU A 273 -24.98 -7.03 -13.55
C LEU A 273 -24.96 -8.36 -12.78
N ASN A 274 -23.77 -8.88 -12.48
CA ASN A 274 -23.59 -10.13 -11.74
C ASN A 274 -23.61 -9.92 -10.22
N LEU A 275 -23.78 -8.68 -9.74
CA LEU A 275 -23.69 -8.34 -8.33
C LEU A 275 -25.03 -7.82 -7.80
N VAL A 276 -25.47 -8.36 -6.66
CA VAL A 276 -26.68 -7.91 -5.95
C VAL A 276 -26.37 -7.63 -4.49
N THR A 277 -26.74 -6.45 -3.99
CA THR A 277 -26.57 -6.10 -2.57
C THR A 277 -27.70 -6.71 -1.76
N ILE A 278 -27.39 -7.55 -0.78
CA ILE A 278 -28.37 -8.22 0.09
C ILE A 278 -27.94 -8.13 1.54
N LYS A 279 -28.80 -8.50 2.47
CA LYS A 279 -28.40 -8.63 3.87
C LYS A 279 -27.47 -9.84 4.02
N GLU A 280 -26.54 -9.75 4.97
CA GLU A 280 -25.65 -10.87 5.28
C GLU A 280 -26.44 -12.13 5.72
N GLU A 281 -27.55 -11.97 6.44
CA GLU A 281 -28.40 -13.10 6.85
C GLU A 281 -28.97 -13.86 5.64
N ILE A 282 -29.48 -13.14 4.63
CA ILE A 282 -30.04 -13.72 3.40
C ILE A 282 -28.93 -14.38 2.57
N HIS A 283 -27.74 -13.77 2.57
CA HIS A 283 -26.58 -14.33 1.89
C HIS A 283 -26.14 -15.67 2.49
N GLN A 284 -26.09 -15.75 3.82
CA GLN A 284 -25.78 -16.97 4.55
C GLN A 284 -26.84 -18.04 4.36
N GLU A 285 -28.13 -17.67 4.42
CA GLU A 285 -29.24 -18.59 4.21
C GLU A 285 -29.23 -19.19 2.79
N PHE A 286 -29.01 -18.36 1.77
CA PHE A 286 -28.90 -18.82 0.39
C PHE A 286 -27.80 -19.87 0.23
N HIS A 287 -26.58 -19.55 0.68
CA HIS A 287 -25.47 -20.49 0.58
C HIS A 287 -25.66 -21.71 1.49
N GLY A 288 -26.31 -21.58 2.64
CA GLY A 288 -26.66 -22.70 3.50
C GLY A 288 -27.57 -23.71 2.78
N ASN A 289 -28.61 -23.22 2.10
CA ASN A 289 -29.54 -24.06 1.33
C ASN A 289 -28.91 -24.68 0.08
N LEU A 290 -27.85 -24.06 -0.47
CA LEU A 290 -27.10 -24.60 -1.61
C LEU A 290 -26.06 -25.68 -1.21
N GLY A 291 -25.88 -25.94 0.09
CA GLY A 291 -24.85 -26.87 0.59
C GLY A 291 -23.51 -26.21 0.95
N GLY A 292 -23.47 -24.89 1.07
CA GLY A 292 -22.35 -24.09 1.56
C GLY A 292 -21.72 -23.15 0.52
N PHE A 293 -20.83 -22.27 0.98
CA PHE A 293 -20.13 -21.27 0.15
C PHE A 293 -19.15 -21.85 -0.89
N HIS A 294 -18.84 -23.14 -0.80
CA HIS A 294 -17.97 -23.82 -1.76
C HIS A 294 -18.75 -24.35 -2.98
N GLN A 295 -20.08 -24.36 -2.91
CA GLN A 295 -20.91 -24.79 -4.04
C GLN A 295 -21.09 -23.62 -5.03
N PRO A 296 -20.81 -23.83 -6.32
CA PRO A 296 -20.99 -22.78 -7.31
C PRO A 296 -22.48 -22.51 -7.53
N CYS A 297 -22.89 -21.26 -7.36
CA CYS A 297 -24.24 -20.79 -7.66
C CYS A 297 -24.37 -20.14 -9.05
N THR A 298 -25.61 -20.11 -9.52
CA THR A 298 -26.09 -19.43 -10.72
C THR A 298 -27.26 -18.51 -10.37
N ILE A 299 -27.62 -17.63 -11.29
CA ILE A 299 -28.76 -16.72 -11.09
C ILE A 299 -30.08 -17.49 -10.98
N GLU A 300 -30.19 -18.67 -11.59
CA GLU A 300 -31.31 -19.58 -11.46
C GLU A 300 -31.49 -20.03 -10.01
N ASP A 301 -30.42 -20.49 -9.38
CA ASP A 301 -30.44 -20.96 -7.98
C ASP A 301 -30.92 -19.84 -7.06
N PHE A 302 -30.44 -18.61 -7.28
CA PHE A 302 -30.86 -17.46 -6.49
C PHE A 302 -32.32 -17.07 -6.73
N ILE A 303 -32.81 -17.14 -7.97
CA ILE A 303 -34.23 -16.90 -8.28
C ILE A 303 -35.12 -17.95 -7.60
N GLU A 304 -34.74 -19.23 -7.66
CA GLU A 304 -35.49 -20.32 -7.03
C GLU A 304 -35.52 -20.16 -5.51
N PHE A 305 -34.38 -19.83 -4.89
CA PHE A 305 -34.32 -19.52 -3.47
C PHE A 305 -35.28 -18.39 -3.07
N LEU A 306 -35.29 -17.27 -3.81
CA LEU A 306 -36.21 -16.18 -3.52
C LEU A 306 -37.67 -16.58 -3.71
N HIS A 307 -37.97 -17.45 -4.68
CA HIS A 307 -39.32 -17.93 -4.91
C HIS A 307 -39.86 -18.76 -3.73
N VAL A 308 -39.01 -19.58 -3.13
CA VAL A 308 -39.38 -20.48 -2.04
C VAL A 308 -39.41 -19.75 -0.69
N TYR A 309 -38.37 -18.97 -0.38
CA TYR A 309 -38.14 -18.44 0.98
C TYR A 309 -38.55 -16.97 1.14
N TYR A 310 -38.66 -16.22 0.04
CA TYR A 310 -39.01 -14.79 0.05
C TYR A 310 -40.14 -14.44 -0.95
N PRO A 311 -41.27 -15.19 -0.95
CA PRO A 311 -42.32 -15.03 -1.96
C PRO A 311 -42.95 -13.63 -1.95
N GLU A 312 -43.06 -13.02 -0.77
CA GLU A 312 -43.61 -11.67 -0.57
C GLU A 312 -42.74 -10.55 -1.18
N HIS A 313 -41.45 -10.85 -1.40
CA HIS A 313 -40.46 -9.91 -1.94
C HIS A 313 -40.14 -10.17 -3.42
N HIS A 314 -40.85 -11.10 -4.04
CA HIS A 314 -40.50 -11.66 -5.35
C HIS A 314 -40.87 -10.75 -6.54
N GLY A 315 -41.89 -9.88 -6.43
CA GLY A 315 -42.50 -9.16 -7.56
C GLY A 315 -41.53 -8.45 -8.52
N ASN A 316 -41.13 -7.22 -8.20
CA ASN A 316 -40.26 -6.42 -9.09
C ASN A 316 -38.83 -6.96 -9.19
N LEU A 317 -38.33 -7.63 -8.15
CA LEU A 317 -36.99 -8.20 -8.12
C LEU A 317 -36.84 -9.38 -9.08
N ALA A 318 -37.80 -10.32 -9.11
CA ALA A 318 -37.73 -11.48 -9.99
C ALA A 318 -37.73 -11.06 -11.47
N LEU A 319 -38.55 -10.07 -11.85
CA LEU A 319 -38.53 -9.56 -13.23
C LEU A 319 -37.17 -8.95 -13.60
N LYS A 320 -36.53 -8.22 -12.66
CA LYS A 320 -35.18 -7.67 -12.84
C LYS A 320 -34.15 -8.80 -12.99
N LEU A 321 -34.20 -9.82 -12.12
CA LEU A 321 -33.30 -10.97 -12.17
C LEU A 321 -33.47 -11.78 -13.46
N GLN A 322 -34.69 -12.01 -13.93
CA GLN A 322 -34.96 -12.69 -15.20
C GLN A 322 -34.41 -11.92 -16.42
N LYS A 323 -34.47 -10.58 -16.40
CA LYS A 323 -33.85 -9.74 -17.44
C LYS A 323 -32.31 -9.80 -17.36
N THR A 324 -31.77 -9.80 -16.15
CA THR A 324 -30.32 -9.94 -15.90
C THR A 324 -29.81 -11.30 -16.36
N LYS A 325 -30.54 -12.37 -16.05
CA LYS A 325 -30.27 -13.76 -16.46
C LYS A 325 -29.99 -13.85 -17.96
N LYS A 326 -30.92 -13.38 -18.79
CA LYS A 326 -30.77 -13.40 -20.26
C LYS A 326 -29.52 -12.67 -20.77
N LYS A 327 -29.01 -11.69 -20.03
CA LYS A 327 -27.77 -10.97 -20.38
C LYS A 327 -26.54 -11.76 -19.91
N LEU A 328 -26.56 -12.25 -18.67
CA LEU A 328 -25.44 -12.99 -18.09
C LEU A 328 -25.26 -14.37 -18.73
N GLU A 329 -26.32 -15.09 -19.08
CA GLU A 329 -26.25 -16.38 -19.79
C GLU A 329 -25.49 -16.29 -21.12
N LYS A 330 -25.53 -15.12 -21.78
CA LYS A 330 -24.77 -14.89 -23.02
C LYS A 330 -23.28 -14.68 -22.76
N LEU A 331 -22.92 -14.18 -21.58
CA LEU A 331 -21.55 -13.90 -21.15
C LEU A 331 -20.93 -15.05 -20.35
N ALA A 332 -21.76 -15.95 -19.83
CA ALA A 332 -21.35 -17.13 -19.05
C ALA A 332 -20.92 -18.31 -19.91
N LYS A 333 -21.18 -18.26 -21.22
CA LYS A 333 -20.61 -19.15 -22.25
C LYS A 333 -19.20 -18.70 -22.57
#